data_AF-A0A6G4RBM9-F1
#
_entry.id   AF-A0A6G4RBM9-F1
#
_cell.length_a   1.000
_cell.length_b   1.000
_cell.length_c   1.000
_cell.angle_alpha   90.00
_cell.angle_beta   90.00
_cell.angle_gamma   90.00
#
_symmetry.space_group_name_H-M   'P 1'
#
loop_
_entity.id
_entity.type
_entity.pdbx_description
1 polymer ?
#
loop_
_entity_poly.entity_id
_entity_poly.type
_entity_poly.pdbx_seq_one_letter_code
_entity_poly.pdbx_strand_id
1 'polypeptide(L)'
;MLIHCRQYKHEEVQFDDNRTTGESQTEDAVDPEPEEYFGKSIDEFDLETWETVEYEGDPIQRRAVTIDGATAVSVQDASDDADDSALPGRTIQIRLAGGTENLENAELVEVQDMEPQADS
;
A
#
# COMPACT_ATOMS: atom_id res chain seq x y z
N MET A 1 -8.10 11.98 14.92
CA MET A 1 -6.76 11.36 14.96
C MET A 1 -6.36 10.97 13.55
N LEU A 2 -5.09 11.18 13.20
CA LEU A 2 -4.48 10.79 11.94
C LEU A 2 -3.59 9.56 12.19
N ILE A 3 -3.71 8.54 11.36
CA ILE A 3 -2.93 7.30 11.46
C ILE A 3 -2.14 7.10 10.18
N HIS A 4 -0.86 6.83 10.31
CA HIS A 4 0.01 6.38 9.22
C HIS A 4 0.41 4.93 9.43
N CYS A 5 0.11 4.09 8.44
CA CYS A 5 0.46 2.67 8.41
C CYS A 5 1.25 2.32 7.15
N ARG A 6 1.97 1.20 7.21
CA ARG A 6 2.43 0.47 6.03
C ARG A 6 1.60 -0.79 5.90
N GLN A 7 1.12 -1.09 4.71
CA GLN A 7 0.43 -2.35 4.44
C GLN A 7 1.25 -3.19 3.49
N TYR A 8 1.19 -4.51 3.67
CA TYR A 8 1.91 -5.50 2.90
C TYR A 8 0.96 -6.48 2.22
N LYS A 9 1.33 -6.94 1.03
CA LYS A 9 0.68 -8.06 0.34
C LYS A 9 1.72 -8.85 -0.45
N HIS A 10 1.41 -10.11 -0.75
CA HIS A 10 2.23 -10.87 -1.69
C HIS A 10 2.19 -10.21 -3.06
N GLU A 11 3.28 -10.33 -3.82
CA GLU A 11 3.26 -9.95 -5.23
C GLU A 11 2.19 -10.78 -5.94
N GLU A 12 1.10 -10.12 -6.34
CA GLU A 12 0.14 -10.73 -7.25
C GLU A 12 0.86 -10.82 -8.59
N VAL A 13 1.34 -12.02 -8.92
CA VAL A 13 1.72 -12.35 -10.30
C VAL A 13 0.44 -12.18 -11.10
N GLN A 14 0.27 -10.99 -11.68
CA GLN A 14 -0.77 -10.77 -12.67
C GLN A 14 -0.37 -11.66 -13.86
N PHE A 15 -0.85 -12.90 -13.86
CA PHE A 15 -1.09 -13.62 -15.09
C PHE A 15 -2.11 -12.76 -15.83
N ASP A 16 -1.59 -11.84 -16.63
CA ASP A 16 -2.36 -11.08 -17.60
C ASP A 16 -2.95 -12.11 -18.59
N ASP A 17 -4.10 -12.69 -18.24
CA ASP A 17 -4.91 -13.57 -19.08
C ASP A 17 -5.59 -12.76 -20.20
N ASN A 18 -4.99 -11.64 -20.60
CA ASN A 18 -5.30 -10.91 -21.81
C ASN A 18 -4.18 -11.03 -22.85
N ARG A 19 -3.46 -12.16 -22.86
CA ARG A 19 -2.66 -12.58 -24.02
C ARG A 19 -3.58 -13.04 -25.14
N THR A 20 -4.29 -12.09 -25.75
CA THR A 20 -4.87 -12.29 -27.07
C THR A 20 -3.70 -12.50 -28.04
N THR A 21 -3.63 -13.72 -28.59
CA THR A 21 -2.76 -14.10 -29.70
C THR A 21 -2.88 -13.07 -30.83
N GLY A 22 -1.77 -12.47 -31.25
CA GLY A 22 -1.77 -11.44 -32.32
C GLY A 22 -0.38 -11.14 -32.84
N GLU A 23 0.12 -12.03 -33.69
CA GLU A 23 0.88 -11.79 -34.93
C GLU A 23 1.95 -10.67 -34.99
N SER A 24 3.19 -11.14 -35.17
CA SER A 24 4.30 -10.65 -36.02
C SER A 24 4.23 -9.30 -36.76
N GLN A 25 5.44 -8.76 -36.96
CA GLN A 25 5.91 -7.74 -37.93
C GLN A 25 5.91 -6.29 -37.39
N THR A 26 6.95 -5.46 -37.50
CA THR A 26 8.34 -5.53 -38.02
C THR A 26 9.06 -4.27 -37.54
N GLU A 27 10.41 -4.30 -37.52
CA GLU A 27 11.32 -3.13 -37.44
C GLU A 27 10.78 -1.84 -38.09
N ASP A 28 10.84 -0.69 -37.39
CA ASP A 28 11.48 0.53 -37.93
C ASP A 28 11.62 1.66 -36.87
N ALA A 29 12.83 2.23 -36.81
CA ALA A 29 13.24 3.55 -36.32
C ALA A 29 13.00 3.97 -34.86
N VAL A 30 14.11 3.97 -34.11
CA VAL A 30 14.35 4.72 -32.87
C VAL A 30 14.61 6.19 -33.25
N ASP A 31 13.83 7.13 -32.71
CA ASP A 31 14.14 8.56 -32.75
C ASP A 31 14.25 9.09 -31.30
N PRO A 32 15.46 9.41 -30.79
CA PRO A 32 15.64 9.82 -29.41
C PRO A 32 15.57 11.35 -29.26
N GLU A 33 14.41 11.88 -28.87
CA GLU A 33 14.30 13.22 -28.28
C GLU A 33 14.11 13.07 -26.75
N PRO A 34 15.13 13.40 -25.92
CA PRO A 34 15.14 13.12 -24.48
C PRO A 34 14.41 14.18 -23.60
N GLU A 35 13.55 15.03 -24.16
CA GLU A 35 13.02 16.20 -23.44
C GLU A 35 11.50 16.19 -23.15
N GLU A 36 10.77 15.14 -23.53
CA GLU A 36 9.30 15.08 -23.34
C GLU A 36 8.78 14.09 -22.29
N TYR A 37 9.65 13.36 -21.57
CA TYR A 37 9.19 12.36 -20.59
C TYR A 37 8.92 12.89 -19.17
N PHE A 38 9.26 14.14 -18.86
CA PHE A 38 8.91 14.79 -17.58
C PHE A 38 7.92 15.95 -17.76
N GLY A 39 7.07 15.84 -18.78
CA GLY A 39 6.11 16.86 -19.21
C GLY A 39 4.66 16.54 -18.92
N LYS A 40 4.30 16.19 -17.67
CA LYS A 40 2.96 16.45 -17.12
C LYS A 40 2.97 16.26 -15.61
N SER A 41 2.54 17.31 -14.93
CA SER A 41 2.33 17.46 -13.48
C SER A 41 2.10 16.16 -12.73
N ILE A 42 2.93 15.93 -11.71
CA ILE A 42 2.80 14.87 -10.68
C ILE A 42 1.59 15.09 -9.75
N ASP A 43 0.75 16.08 -10.03
CA ASP A 43 -0.51 16.36 -9.34
C ASP A 43 -1.63 15.49 -9.91
N GLU A 44 -1.63 14.19 -9.61
CA GLU A 44 -2.82 13.28 -9.60
C GLU A 44 -2.45 11.81 -9.27
N PHE A 45 -1.31 11.55 -8.64
CA PHE A 45 -0.96 10.19 -8.17
C PHE A 45 -1.63 9.89 -6.81
N ASP A 46 -2.98 9.86 -6.79
CA ASP A 46 -3.76 9.09 -5.82
C ASP A 46 -3.90 7.64 -6.30
N LEU A 47 -2.81 7.11 -6.88
CA LEU A 47 -2.65 5.70 -7.17
C LEU A 47 -2.14 5.09 -5.88
N GLU A 48 -2.85 4.10 -5.35
CA GLU A 48 -2.41 3.22 -4.27
C GLU A 48 -1.08 2.57 -4.68
N THR A 49 0.04 3.29 -4.52
CA THR A 49 1.32 2.95 -5.13
C THR A 49 1.98 1.89 -4.27
N TRP A 50 1.79 0.65 -4.67
CA TRP A 50 2.50 -0.49 -4.11
C TRP A 50 3.94 -0.50 -4.64
N GLU A 51 4.89 -0.54 -3.72
CA GLU A 51 6.32 -0.67 -3.97
C GLU A 51 6.75 -2.11 -3.70
N THR A 52 7.49 -2.74 -4.62
CA THR A 52 8.09 -4.05 -4.38
C THR A 52 9.31 -3.92 -3.47
N VAL A 53 9.31 -4.65 -2.36
CA VAL A 53 10.41 -4.72 -1.39
C VAL A 53 10.78 -6.18 -1.13
N GLU A 54 12.05 -6.45 -0.84
CA GLU A 54 12.51 -7.79 -0.45
C GLU A 54 12.26 -8.01 1.04
N TYR A 55 11.62 -9.12 1.40
CA TYR A 55 11.37 -9.54 2.78
C TYR A 55 11.64 -11.04 2.92
N GLU A 56 12.54 -11.42 3.83
CA GLU A 56 12.95 -12.82 4.07
C GLU A 56 13.43 -13.59 2.82
N GLY A 57 13.85 -12.88 1.77
CA GLY A 57 14.29 -13.48 0.49
C GLY A 57 13.18 -13.59 -0.57
N ASP A 58 11.96 -13.15 -0.24
CA ASP A 58 10.82 -13.11 -1.14
C ASP A 58 10.44 -11.66 -1.49
N PRO A 59 10.14 -11.35 -2.77
CA PRO A 59 9.61 -10.05 -3.15
C PRO A 59 8.15 -9.92 -2.67
N ILE A 60 7.88 -8.87 -1.91
CA ILE A 60 6.55 -8.52 -1.42
C ILE A 60 6.18 -7.10 -1.86
N GLN A 61 4.90 -6.76 -1.84
CA GLN A 61 4.43 -5.40 -2.13
C GLN A 61 4.12 -4.65 -0.84
N ARG A 62 4.54 -3.39 -0.77
CA ARG A 62 4.35 -2.47 0.37
C ARG A 62 3.69 -1.18 -0.10
N ARG A 63 2.69 -0.69 0.61
CA ARG A 63 2.16 0.68 0.41
C ARG A 63 2.09 1.47 1.71
N ALA A 64 2.13 2.79 1.60
CA ALA A 64 1.79 3.69 2.70
C ALA A 64 0.28 3.93 2.71
N VAL A 65 -0.34 3.84 3.89
CA VAL A 65 -1.77 4.09 4.09
C VAL A 65 -1.90 5.19 5.14
N THR A 66 -2.63 6.26 4.78
CA THR A 66 -2.97 7.34 5.71
C THR A 66 -4.47 7.32 5.97
N ILE A 67 -4.87 7.21 7.23
CA ILE A 67 -6.27 7.21 7.64
C ILE A 67 -6.54 8.45 8.49
N ASP A 68 -7.44 9.28 8.00
CA ASP A 68 -7.97 10.44 8.72
C ASP A 68 -9.27 10.10 9.48
N GLY A 69 -9.57 10.87 10.53
CA GLY A 69 -10.84 10.75 11.25
C GLY A 69 -10.96 9.51 12.13
N ALA A 70 -9.84 8.87 12.46
CA ALA A 70 -9.82 7.77 13.41
C ALA A 70 -10.20 8.25 14.81
N THR A 71 -11.02 7.46 15.49
CA THR A 71 -11.43 7.66 16.89
C THR A 71 -10.73 6.70 17.84
N ALA A 72 -10.34 5.53 17.35
CA ALA A 72 -9.49 4.58 18.07
C ALA A 72 -8.69 3.70 17.10
N VAL A 73 -7.55 3.22 17.57
CA VAL A 73 -6.73 2.23 16.87
C VAL A 73 -6.35 1.11 17.85
N SER A 74 -6.40 -0.13 17.39
CA SER A 74 -6.01 -1.30 18.16
C SER A 74 -5.27 -2.29 17.28
N VAL A 75 -4.15 -2.79 17.75
CA VAL A 75 -3.42 -3.89 17.10
C VAL A 75 -3.98 -5.20 17.66
N GLN A 76 -4.52 -6.05 16.79
CA GLN A 76 -4.96 -7.38 17.21
C GLN A 76 -3.73 -8.24 17.51
N ASP A 77 -3.73 -8.91 18.65
CA ASP A 77 -2.65 -9.79 19.03
C ASP A 77 -2.78 -11.11 18.25
N ALA A 78 -1.73 -11.50 17.53
CA ALA A 78 -1.71 -12.65 16.63
C ALA A 78 -1.78 -14.01 17.36
N SER A 79 -2.10 -14.02 18.66
CA SER A 79 -2.21 -15.24 19.46
C SER A 79 -3.34 -16.18 19.01
N ASP A 80 -4.33 -15.69 18.25
CA ASP A 80 -5.43 -16.49 17.66
C ASP A 80 -5.31 -16.66 16.12
N ASP A 81 -4.45 -15.89 15.44
CA ASP A 81 -4.18 -15.96 14.00
C ASP A 81 -2.75 -16.50 13.78
N ALA A 82 -2.53 -17.74 14.21
CA ALA A 82 -1.33 -18.51 13.89
C ALA A 82 -1.33 -19.01 12.42
N ASP A 83 -1.95 -18.26 11.51
CA ASP A 83 -1.71 -18.40 10.08
C ASP A 83 -0.47 -17.55 9.78
N ASP A 84 0.67 -18.24 9.78
CA ASP A 84 1.79 -18.23 8.82
C ASP A 84 1.72 -17.23 7.62
N SER A 85 1.28 -15.99 7.83
CA SER A 85 1.39 -14.95 6.82
C SER A 85 2.87 -14.64 6.72
N ALA A 86 3.52 -15.11 5.66
CA ALA A 86 4.92 -14.80 5.34
C ALA A 86 5.12 -13.31 5.00
N LEU A 87 4.15 -12.46 5.32
CA LEU A 87 4.17 -11.03 5.16
C LEU A 87 4.40 -10.35 6.51
N PRO A 88 5.14 -9.25 6.54
CA PRO A 88 5.29 -8.46 7.76
C PRO A 88 3.99 -7.76 8.14
N GLY A 89 3.86 -7.47 9.44
CA GLY A 89 2.75 -6.70 9.99
C GLY A 89 1.75 -7.54 10.79
N ARG A 90 0.68 -6.88 11.25
CA ARG A 90 -0.43 -7.48 12.00
C ARG A 90 -1.74 -6.89 11.53
N THR A 91 -2.85 -7.50 11.93
CA THR A 91 -4.17 -6.90 11.72
C THR A 91 -4.34 -5.70 12.64
N ILE A 92 -4.47 -4.52 12.04
CA ILE A 92 -4.77 -3.27 12.73
C ILE A 92 -6.25 -2.97 12.57
N GLN A 93 -6.97 -2.91 13.68
CA GLN A 93 -8.36 -2.49 13.71
C GLN A 93 -8.44 -0.99 13.97
N ILE A 94 -9.15 -0.28 13.10
CA ILE A 94 -9.36 1.16 13.17
C ILE A 94 -10.85 1.44 13.37
N ARG A 95 -11.17 2.27 14.35
CA ARG A 95 -12.54 2.77 14.56
C ARG A 95 -12.64 4.18 13.98
N LEU A 96 -13.65 4.36 13.15
CA LEU A 96 -14.04 5.62 12.52
C LEU A 96 -15.41 6.04 13.06
N ALA A 97 -15.82 7.28 12.78
CA ALA A 97 -17.16 7.76 13.17
C ALA A 97 -18.30 6.92 12.54
N GLY A 98 -18.06 6.32 11.36
CA GLY A 98 -19.04 5.54 10.61
C GLY A 98 -18.94 4.03 10.77
N GLY A 99 -17.97 3.50 11.51
CA GLY A 99 -17.76 2.05 11.59
C GLY A 99 -16.39 1.61 12.08
N THR A 100 -16.08 0.35 11.82
CA THR A 100 -14.78 -0.27 12.12
C THR A 100 -14.22 -0.86 10.84
N GLU A 101 -12.96 -0.55 10.55
CA GLU A 101 -12.19 -1.08 9.43
C GLU A 101 -11.08 -1.98 10.00
N ASN A 102 -10.72 -3.05 9.28
CA ASN A 102 -9.57 -3.88 9.62
C ASN A 102 -8.55 -3.80 8.48
N LEU A 103 -7.30 -3.52 8.83
CA LEU A 103 -6.18 -3.48 7.91
C LEU A 103 -5.26 -4.66 8.21
N GLU A 104 -5.33 -5.69 7.38
CA GLU A 104 -4.51 -6.90 7.48
C GLU A 104 -3.09 -6.63 7.00
N ASN A 105 -2.13 -7.40 7.56
CA ASN A 105 -0.71 -7.32 7.23
C ASN A 105 -0.20 -5.87 7.24
N ALA A 106 -0.46 -5.16 8.34
CA ALA A 106 -0.12 -3.76 8.46
C ALA A 106 0.82 -3.49 9.65
N GLU A 107 1.74 -2.56 9.45
CA GLU A 107 2.63 -2.01 10.45
C GLU A 107 2.18 -0.57 10.78
N LEU A 108 1.93 -0.31 12.06
CA LEU A 108 1.62 1.04 12.53
C LEU A 108 2.91 1.86 12.55
N VAL A 109 2.98 2.93 11.75
CA VAL A 109 4.16 3.80 11.67
C VAL A 109 4.04 4.95 12.64
N GLU A 110 2.91 5.65 12.62
CA GLU A 110 2.68 6.84 13.44
C GLU A 110 1.19 7.04 13.71
N VAL A 111 0.88 7.59 14.89
CA VAL A 111 -0.46 8.05 15.26
C VAL A 111 -0.35 9.46 15.82
N GLN A 112 -1.09 10.39 15.23
CA GLN A 112 -1.13 11.78 15.65
C GLN A 112 -2.54 12.15 16.11
N ASP A 113 -2.67 12.67 17.32
CA ASP A 113 -3.88 13.36 17.73
C ASP A 113 -3.82 14.81 17.23
N MET A 114 -4.87 15.27 16.57
CA MET A 114 -4.96 16.66 16.07
C MET A 114 -5.39 17.64 17.15
N GLU A 115 -6.00 17.14 18.23
CA GLU A 115 -6.40 17.94 19.38
C GLU A 115 -5.84 17.28 20.65
N PRO A 116 -4.50 17.25 20.83
CA PRO A 116 -3.93 16.75 22.06
C PRO A 116 -4.47 17.63 23.20
N GLN A 117 -5.19 17.05 24.15
CA GLN A 117 -5.67 17.81 25.29
C GLN A 117 -4.45 18.41 25.99
N ALA A 118 -4.34 19.74 25.94
CA ALA A 118 -3.37 20.45 26.75
C ALA A 118 -3.81 20.27 28.21
N ASP A 119 -3.15 19.35 28.92
CA ASP A 119 -3.29 19.22 30.37
C ASP A 119 -3.17 20.63 30.98
N SER A 120 -4.24 21.07 31.65
CA SER A 120 -4.34 22.36 32.36
C SER A 120 -4.09 22.19 33.85
#